data_AF-A0A923WJU3-F1
#
_entry.id   AF-A0A923WJU3-F1
#
_cell.length_a   1.000
_cell.length_b   1.000
_cell.length_c   1.000
_cell.angle_alpha   90.00
_cell.angle_beta   90.00
_cell.angle_gamma   90.00
#
_symmetry.space_group_name_H-M   'P 1'
#
loop_
_entity.id
_entity.type
_entity.pdbx_description
1 polymer ?
#
loop_
_entity_poly.entity_id
_entity_poly.type
_entity_poly.pdbx_seq_one_letter_code
_entity_poly.pdbx_strand_id
1 'polypeptide(L)'
;MLILNDSINGYSYTDYSYALFEDTKGTITIENILTDCCAFQESNDQYPVCINPGSSYWMKLDFIDNSSASNFWVFELYNNKLDHVEFYTITNGRITRVVFGDQHDFSNKKIDHKNHLIRLPTEPGKKHTIYLRAQTADRSDLHGMIRKAETFISYAVNEYMYLGIFYGFLLTISLYNLIIFLYMRSSEYCYYFFYVLFFGIYSATFDGTGFQYLWPDFPQINNYVSGTAFCFFIVFELLFAMSFNNVLQRFPKLGKVILSVIVIRILYYGVALFYYPELLSNMQIDIIPILILLIIGIYSYMDGYRLSVFFVLGVLFFLTGYIVNIFTMADILPHNLLTVYAMNYGIGLEMVAFAVCLAYRFRELKYKKEEAVTEVESKNKELEITERTRKFLERAIHERTHEILKQKDIIQRRNEDLDTFLYKSSHNLLGPIKSIEGLSMLINSDNNQELKNTYAKLILESAESMDKDLNQLRKIAEINRLEPSLTDENISLLVPQLLKEHHKFSCFAYSHSHTGTDMFNTDKTIFLDVICNTLEATLKFKGLHIPEHPSYSLHTALQTDILTIQIKIDPIKTHEIFINDLFKPFNINLKSLNNIDFELYIAKILVEKISGTIEAHLEENQLIFTILLPSATSVN
;
A
#
# COMPACT_ATOMS: atom_id res chain seq x y z
N MET A 1 17.90 72.47 -29.28
CA MET A 1 18.07 72.85 -27.86
C MET A 1 16.83 72.46 -27.06
N LEU A 2 17.00 71.72 -25.96
CA LEU A 2 15.92 71.22 -25.11
C LEU A 2 15.38 72.35 -24.21
N ILE A 3 14.06 72.51 -24.15
CA ILE A 3 13.38 73.48 -23.27
C ILE A 3 12.41 72.71 -22.38
N LEU A 4 12.70 72.67 -21.07
CA LEU A 4 11.86 72.02 -20.08
C LEU A 4 10.71 72.95 -19.70
N ASN A 5 9.47 72.48 -19.82
CA ASN A 5 8.28 73.25 -19.49
C ASN A 5 7.27 72.43 -18.68
N ASP A 6 6.37 73.12 -17.98
CA ASP A 6 5.36 72.46 -17.17
C ASP A 6 4.19 71.85 -17.95
N SER A 7 4.10 72.03 -19.27
CA SER A 7 3.02 71.41 -20.06
C SER A 7 3.35 69.99 -20.54
N ILE A 8 4.64 69.60 -20.54
CA ILE A 8 5.11 68.29 -20.99
C ILE A 8 5.58 67.46 -19.78
N ASN A 9 5.29 66.16 -19.77
CA ASN A 9 5.58 65.29 -18.62
C ASN A 9 6.97 64.63 -18.68
N GLY A 10 7.55 64.54 -19.87
CA GLY A 10 8.92 64.08 -20.06
C GLY A 10 9.42 64.27 -21.49
N TYR A 11 10.73 64.23 -21.65
CA TYR A 11 11.45 64.45 -22.89
C TYR A 11 12.46 63.32 -23.10
N SER A 12 12.47 62.73 -24.29
CA SER A 12 13.65 61.98 -24.74
C SER A 12 14.69 63.00 -25.15
N TYR A 13 15.87 62.99 -24.52
CA TYR A 13 16.91 63.96 -24.87
C TYR A 13 17.46 63.73 -26.29
N THR A 14 17.28 62.53 -26.84
CA THR A 14 17.68 62.13 -28.19
C THR A 14 16.81 62.74 -29.29
N ASP A 15 15.61 63.22 -28.96
CA ASP A 15 14.77 64.01 -29.88
C ASP A 15 15.30 65.46 -30.04
N TYR A 16 16.36 65.80 -29.29
CA TYR A 16 17.01 67.10 -29.28
C TYR A 16 18.51 66.93 -29.54
N SER A 17 19.17 68.03 -29.87
CA SER A 17 20.61 68.07 -30.12
C SER A 17 21.41 67.80 -28.83
N TYR A 18 22.02 66.61 -28.73
CA TYR A 18 23.07 66.29 -27.77
C TYR A 18 24.40 66.11 -28.52
N ALA A 19 25.51 66.24 -27.80
CA ALA A 19 26.82 66.08 -28.41
C ALA A 19 27.64 64.99 -27.71
N LEU A 20 28.35 64.17 -28.49
CA LEU A 20 29.18 63.08 -28.01
C LEU A 20 30.66 63.36 -28.29
N PHE A 21 31.51 62.86 -27.40
CA PHE A 21 32.95 62.84 -27.55
C PHE A 21 33.49 61.52 -27.01
N GLU A 22 34.21 60.77 -27.84
CA GLU A 22 34.88 59.54 -27.42
C GLU A 22 36.30 59.84 -26.96
N ASP A 23 36.58 59.55 -25.69
CA ASP A 23 37.93 59.52 -25.13
C ASP A 23 38.47 58.08 -25.15
N THR A 24 39.20 57.76 -26.22
CA THR A 24 39.84 56.46 -26.44
C THR A 24 40.90 56.10 -25.40
N LYS A 25 41.44 57.07 -24.65
CA LYS A 25 42.46 56.84 -23.62
C LYS A 25 41.88 56.83 -22.20
N GLY A 26 40.65 57.32 -22.00
CA GLY A 26 40.00 57.43 -20.70
C GLY A 26 40.66 58.43 -19.73
N THR A 27 41.56 59.27 -20.21
CA THR A 27 42.38 60.19 -19.38
C THR A 27 41.79 61.60 -19.25
N ILE A 28 40.80 61.96 -20.06
CA ILE A 28 40.22 63.30 -20.09
C ILE A 28 39.37 63.52 -18.83
N THR A 29 39.55 64.67 -18.17
CA THR A 29 38.72 65.09 -17.03
C THR A 29 37.73 66.18 -17.41
N ILE A 30 36.78 66.48 -16.51
CA ILE A 30 35.82 67.57 -16.72
C ILE A 30 36.53 68.93 -16.86
N GLU A 31 37.63 69.15 -16.14
CA GLU A 31 38.40 70.39 -16.22
C GLU A 31 38.99 70.59 -17.62
N ASN A 32 39.50 69.52 -18.24
CA ASN A 32 39.97 69.54 -19.62
C ASN A 32 38.84 69.95 -20.58
N ILE A 33 37.67 69.33 -20.45
CA ILE A 33 36.49 69.62 -21.28
C ILE A 33 36.07 71.08 -21.16
N LEU A 34 36.09 71.65 -19.95
CA LEU A 34 35.71 73.06 -19.71
C LEU A 34 36.73 74.07 -20.26
N THR A 35 37.97 73.65 -20.49
CA THR A 35 38.99 74.45 -21.19
C THR A 35 38.93 74.32 -22.72
N ASP A 36 37.86 73.71 -23.25
CA ASP A 36 37.53 73.59 -24.68
C ASP A 36 38.56 72.79 -25.50
N CYS A 37 39.23 71.82 -24.88
CA CYS A 37 40.24 70.99 -25.56
C CYS A 37 39.65 69.84 -26.40
N CYS A 38 38.33 69.62 -26.35
CA CYS A 38 37.66 68.45 -26.92
C CYS A 38 36.61 68.88 -27.95
N ALA A 39 36.67 68.30 -29.16
CA ALA A 39 35.69 68.52 -30.20
C ALA A 39 34.49 67.58 -30.00
N PHE A 40 33.45 68.06 -29.33
CA PHE A 40 32.16 67.38 -29.28
C PHE A 40 31.50 67.39 -30.66
N GLN A 41 31.00 66.24 -31.10
CA GLN A 41 30.23 66.10 -32.34
C GLN A 41 28.75 66.04 -31.98
N GLU A 42 27.93 66.89 -32.61
CA GLU A 42 26.48 66.76 -32.49
C GLU A 42 26.06 65.41 -33.09
N SER A 43 25.33 64.61 -32.32
CA SER A 43 24.73 63.37 -32.79
C SER A 43 23.22 63.53 -32.84
N ASN A 44 22.63 62.99 -33.90
CA ASN A 44 21.20 62.83 -34.07
C ASN A 44 20.79 61.36 -33.93
N ASP A 45 21.67 60.50 -33.42
CA ASP A 45 21.35 59.10 -33.21
C ASP A 45 20.26 58.98 -32.16
N GLN A 46 19.21 58.23 -32.49
CA GLN A 46 18.07 58.06 -31.60
C GLN A 46 18.43 57.27 -30.33
N TYR A 47 19.53 56.50 -30.39
CA TYR A 47 20.07 55.70 -29.30
C TYR A 47 21.60 55.86 -29.29
N PRO A 48 22.16 56.73 -28.45
CA PRO A 48 23.61 56.84 -28.31
C PRO A 48 24.17 55.57 -27.69
N VAL A 49 25.23 55.02 -28.27
CA VAL A 49 25.85 53.76 -27.82
C VAL A 49 27.33 53.96 -27.57
N CYS A 50 27.83 53.37 -26.48
CA CYS A 50 29.26 53.20 -26.25
C CYS A 50 29.76 52.07 -27.17
N ILE A 51 30.31 52.43 -28.33
CA ILE A 51 30.65 51.48 -29.39
C ILE A 51 31.90 50.65 -29.04
N ASN A 52 32.93 51.30 -28.49
CA ASN A 52 34.22 50.70 -28.18
C ASN A 52 34.33 50.38 -26.68
N PRO A 53 34.36 49.10 -26.30
CA PRO A 53 34.69 48.65 -24.95
C PRO A 53 35.95 49.33 -24.38
N GLY A 54 35.86 49.87 -23.17
CA GLY A 54 36.99 50.49 -22.47
C GLY A 54 37.26 51.96 -22.79
N SER A 55 36.70 52.52 -23.86
CA SER A 55 36.69 53.98 -24.11
C SER A 55 35.79 54.70 -23.09
N SER A 56 36.13 55.94 -22.74
CA SER A 56 35.24 56.82 -21.98
C SER A 56 34.42 57.68 -22.94
N TYR A 57 33.09 57.55 -22.91
CA TYR A 57 32.18 58.35 -23.71
C TYR A 57 31.67 59.54 -22.91
N TRP A 58 31.87 60.75 -23.44
CA TRP A 58 31.38 61.99 -22.88
C TRP A 58 30.17 62.47 -23.68
N MET A 59 29.05 62.71 -23.00
CA MET A 59 27.85 63.30 -23.55
C MET A 59 27.61 64.67 -22.94
N LYS A 60 27.41 65.68 -23.78
CA LYS A 60 27.04 67.04 -23.40
C LYS A 60 25.58 67.28 -23.75
N LEU A 61 24.81 67.71 -22.76
CA LEU A 61 23.40 68.06 -22.92
C LEU A 61 23.15 69.48 -22.41
N ASP A 62 22.65 70.34 -23.30
CA ASP A 62 22.24 71.71 -22.99
C ASP A 62 20.72 71.80 -22.91
N PHE A 63 20.20 72.37 -21.81
CA PHE A 63 18.76 72.61 -21.63
C PHE A 63 18.47 73.97 -21.02
N ILE A 64 17.29 74.51 -21.31
CA ILE A 64 16.75 75.70 -20.65
C ILE A 64 15.62 75.25 -19.74
N ASP A 65 15.69 75.63 -18.47
CA ASP A 65 14.59 75.42 -17.54
C ASP A 65 13.58 76.57 -17.68
N ASN A 66 12.35 76.29 -18.10
CA ASN A 66 11.25 77.24 -18.13
C ASN A 66 10.07 76.74 -17.27
N SER A 67 10.35 75.86 -16.31
CA SER A 67 9.37 75.33 -15.37
C SER A 67 9.20 76.25 -14.15
N SER A 68 8.09 76.08 -13.44
CA SER A 68 7.83 76.77 -12.17
C SER A 68 8.77 76.28 -11.08
N ALA A 69 9.17 77.17 -10.17
CA ALA A 69 10.18 76.90 -9.13
C ALA A 69 9.84 75.74 -8.16
N SER A 70 8.59 75.26 -8.14
CA SER A 70 8.15 74.11 -7.33
C SER A 70 8.46 72.76 -7.95
N ASN A 71 8.74 72.69 -9.26
CA ASN A 71 8.97 71.43 -9.97
C ASN A 71 10.47 71.17 -10.11
N PHE A 72 10.86 69.90 -10.01
CA PHE A 72 12.20 69.46 -10.38
C PHE A 72 12.13 68.32 -11.39
N TRP A 73 13.18 68.24 -12.19
CA TRP A 73 13.33 67.24 -13.24
C TRP A 73 14.34 66.18 -12.83
N VAL A 74 14.04 64.95 -13.20
CA VAL A 74 14.89 63.78 -13.00
C VAL A 74 15.38 63.34 -14.36
N PHE A 75 16.69 63.19 -14.51
CA PHE A 75 17.26 62.52 -15.68
C PHE A 75 17.58 61.08 -15.30
N GLU A 76 16.98 60.14 -16.03
CA GLU A 76 17.10 58.71 -15.83
C GLU A 76 17.80 58.09 -17.04
N LEU A 77 18.82 57.26 -16.79
CA LEU A 77 19.41 56.35 -17.77
C LEU A 77 18.82 54.96 -17.55
N TYR A 78 18.25 54.35 -18.58
CA TYR A 78 17.54 53.08 -18.44
C TYR A 78 18.49 51.89 -18.28
N ASN A 79 19.68 51.95 -18.87
CA ASN A 79 20.67 50.90 -18.76
C ASN A 79 21.31 50.91 -17.38
N ASN A 80 20.93 49.95 -16.52
CA ASN A 80 21.44 49.81 -15.17
C ASN A 80 22.84 49.15 -15.10
N LYS A 81 23.31 48.55 -16.21
CA LYS A 81 24.58 47.79 -16.30
C LYS A 81 25.78 48.62 -16.77
N LEU A 82 25.65 49.94 -16.71
CA LEU A 82 26.78 50.82 -17.02
C LEU A 82 27.79 50.72 -15.87
N ASP A 83 29.02 50.27 -16.14
CA ASP A 83 30.05 50.03 -15.11
C ASP A 83 30.40 51.29 -14.31
N HIS A 84 30.74 52.37 -15.01
CA HIS A 84 31.13 53.65 -14.44
C HIS A 84 30.39 54.79 -15.12
N VAL A 85 29.60 55.53 -14.36
CA VAL A 85 28.78 56.63 -14.83
C VAL A 85 28.98 57.85 -13.95
N GLU A 86 29.39 58.96 -14.54
CA GLU A 86 29.64 60.20 -13.81
C GLU A 86 28.83 61.33 -14.41
N PHE A 87 28.06 61.98 -13.56
CA PHE A 87 27.31 63.18 -13.90
C PHE A 87 28.01 64.40 -13.34
N TYR A 88 28.23 65.39 -14.21
CA TYR A 88 28.77 66.69 -13.87
C TYR A 88 27.70 67.75 -14.16
N THR A 89 27.35 68.49 -13.11
CA THR A 89 26.45 69.64 -13.21
C THR A 89 27.21 70.89 -12.79
N ILE A 90 27.01 71.98 -13.53
CA ILE A 90 27.71 73.24 -13.30
C ILE A 90 26.68 74.29 -12.89
N THR A 91 26.78 74.74 -11.64
CA THR A 91 25.87 75.74 -11.08
C THR A 91 26.70 76.85 -10.45
N ASN A 92 26.54 78.08 -10.94
CA ASN A 92 27.28 79.26 -10.45
C ASN A 92 28.81 79.07 -10.41
N GLY A 93 29.39 78.37 -11.40
CA GLY A 93 30.82 78.08 -11.48
C GLY A 93 31.32 76.95 -10.58
N ARG A 94 30.45 76.33 -9.77
CA ARG A 94 30.77 75.14 -8.98
C ARG A 94 30.40 73.88 -9.75
N ILE A 95 31.37 72.97 -9.89
CA ILE A 95 31.15 71.65 -10.48
C ILE A 95 30.67 70.71 -9.38
N THR A 96 29.49 70.12 -9.57
CA THR A 96 28.99 69.03 -8.72
C THR A 96 29.11 67.72 -9.50
N ARG A 97 29.91 66.80 -8.97
CA ARG A 97 30.10 65.45 -9.51
C ARG A 97 29.24 64.47 -8.73
N VAL A 98 28.54 63.59 -9.44
CA VAL A 98 27.85 62.44 -8.87
C VAL A 98 28.28 61.21 -9.63
N VAL A 99 28.72 60.18 -8.90
CA VAL A 99 29.26 58.94 -9.48
C VAL A 99 28.28 57.80 -9.19
N PHE A 100 28.02 57.02 -10.22
CA PHE A 100 27.15 55.85 -10.26
C PHE A 100 27.81 54.75 -11.09
N GLY A 101 27.14 53.62 -11.16
CA GLY A 101 27.51 52.50 -12.01
C GLY A 101 27.28 51.20 -11.27
N ASP A 102 27.27 50.08 -11.98
CA ASP A 102 27.09 48.77 -11.37
C ASP A 102 28.35 48.24 -10.65
N GLN A 103 29.49 48.90 -10.84
CA GLN A 103 30.75 48.65 -10.11
C GLN A 103 30.91 49.53 -8.86
N HIS A 104 29.91 50.37 -8.55
CA HIS A 104 29.90 51.25 -7.38
C HIS A 104 28.81 50.84 -6.39
N ASP A 105 29.07 50.98 -5.09
CA ASP A 105 28.09 50.63 -4.05
C ASP A 105 26.75 51.31 -4.29
N PHE A 106 25.66 50.55 -4.16
CA PHE A 106 24.31 51.04 -4.45
C PHE A 106 23.96 52.26 -3.60
N SER A 107 24.46 52.33 -2.36
CA SER A 107 24.26 53.46 -1.43
C SER A 107 24.82 54.80 -1.92
N ASN A 108 25.67 54.82 -2.96
CA ASN A 108 26.12 56.07 -3.59
C ASN A 108 24.98 56.75 -4.37
N LYS A 109 23.91 56.03 -4.71
CA LYS A 109 22.72 56.60 -5.32
C LYS A 109 22.02 57.53 -4.32
N LYS A 110 21.74 58.76 -4.74
CA LYS A 110 20.97 59.72 -3.91
C LYS A 110 19.47 59.41 -3.88
N ILE A 111 18.99 58.62 -4.82
CA ILE A 111 17.61 58.18 -4.94
C ILE A 111 17.67 56.69 -5.22
N ASP A 112 17.09 55.90 -4.32
CA ASP A 112 17.08 54.45 -4.39
C ASP A 112 16.16 53.99 -5.51
N HIS A 113 16.75 53.72 -6.67
CA HIS A 113 16.06 53.25 -7.86
C HIS A 113 16.96 52.26 -8.61
N LYS A 114 16.34 51.28 -9.28
CA LYS A 114 17.07 50.25 -10.04
C LYS A 114 17.94 50.85 -11.15
N ASN A 115 17.41 51.86 -11.86
CA ASN A 115 18.11 52.60 -12.91
C ASN A 115 19.03 53.70 -12.34
N HIS A 116 19.91 54.28 -13.17
CA HIS A 116 20.80 55.37 -12.75
C HIS A 116 20.12 56.71 -12.97
N LEU A 117 20.05 57.55 -11.94
CA LEU A 117 19.29 58.81 -12.04
C LEU A 117 19.91 59.97 -11.26
N ILE A 118 19.71 61.18 -11.79
CA ILE A 118 20.08 62.43 -11.13
C ILE A 118 18.92 63.41 -11.10
N ARG A 119 18.89 64.24 -10.05
CA ARG A 119 18.08 65.45 -10.05
C ARG A 119 18.80 66.53 -10.84
N LEU A 120 18.13 67.11 -11.83
CA LEU A 120 18.66 68.22 -12.61
C LEU A 120 18.64 69.52 -11.80
N PRO A 121 19.65 70.40 -11.96
CA PRO A 121 19.58 71.75 -11.45
C PRO A 121 18.49 72.52 -12.23
N THR A 122 17.53 73.08 -11.51
CA THR A 122 16.37 73.78 -12.09
C THR A 122 16.36 75.22 -11.57
N GLU A 123 16.77 76.15 -12.43
CA GLU A 123 16.67 77.59 -12.20
C GLU A 123 15.87 78.23 -13.36
N PRO A 124 14.63 78.69 -13.13
CA PRO A 124 13.77 79.19 -14.20
C PRO A 124 14.41 80.30 -15.03
N GLY A 125 14.32 80.18 -16.36
CA GLY A 125 14.87 81.08 -17.36
C GLY A 125 16.38 80.92 -17.62
N LYS A 126 17.09 80.05 -16.90
CA LYS A 126 18.54 79.86 -17.09
C LYS A 126 18.87 78.68 -17.99
N LYS A 127 19.97 78.83 -18.74
CA LYS A 127 20.60 77.76 -19.50
C LYS A 127 21.47 76.93 -18.55
N HIS A 128 21.31 75.62 -18.61
CA HIS A 128 22.09 74.64 -17.88
C HIS A 128 22.77 73.67 -18.85
N THR A 129 23.94 73.18 -18.46
CA THR A 129 24.69 72.16 -19.19
C THR A 129 25.01 71.00 -18.25
N ILE A 130 24.74 69.79 -18.71
CA ILE A 130 25.11 68.53 -18.04
C ILE A 130 26.17 67.85 -18.89
N TYR A 131 27.20 67.35 -18.23
CA TYR A 131 28.12 66.40 -18.84
C TYR A 131 27.94 65.04 -18.18
N LEU A 132 27.78 64.01 -19.01
CA LEU A 132 27.76 62.61 -18.61
C LEU A 132 29.04 61.98 -19.12
N ARG A 133 29.78 61.30 -18.26
CA ARG A 133 30.87 60.41 -18.65
C ARG A 133 30.43 58.98 -18.37
N ALA A 134 30.46 58.12 -19.38
CA ALA A 134 30.20 56.71 -19.24
C ALA A 134 31.43 55.90 -19.70
N GLN A 135 31.83 54.92 -18.92
CA GLN A 135 32.88 53.96 -19.26
C GLN A 135 32.37 52.57 -18.89
N THR A 136 32.37 51.67 -19.87
CA THR A 136 31.82 50.32 -19.74
C THR A 136 32.65 49.33 -20.56
N ALA A 137 32.75 48.10 -20.06
CA ALA A 137 33.38 46.97 -20.73
C ALA A 137 32.48 46.36 -21.83
N ASP A 138 31.16 46.52 -21.71
CA ASP A 138 30.21 45.99 -22.68
C ASP A 138 29.66 47.10 -23.57
N ARG A 139 29.36 46.78 -24.84
CA ARG A 139 28.64 47.69 -25.73
C ARG A 139 27.28 48.02 -25.10
N SER A 140 27.12 49.27 -24.69
CA SER A 140 25.97 49.71 -23.89
C SER A 140 25.37 50.98 -24.45
N ASP A 141 24.04 51.03 -24.52
CA ASP A 141 23.31 52.25 -24.84
C ASP A 141 23.34 53.22 -23.65
N LEU A 142 23.32 54.52 -23.96
CA LEU A 142 23.17 55.59 -22.98
C LEU A 142 21.73 56.13 -22.97
N HIS A 143 20.77 55.36 -23.47
CA HIS A 143 19.40 55.83 -23.61
C HIS A 143 18.78 56.20 -22.26
N GLY A 144 17.99 57.26 -22.27
CA GLY A 144 17.46 57.85 -21.05
C GLY A 144 16.42 58.91 -21.33
N MET A 145 15.75 59.34 -20.26
CA MET A 145 14.63 60.27 -20.36
C MET A 145 14.67 61.28 -19.22
N ILE A 146 14.29 62.52 -19.55
CA ILE A 146 14.14 63.59 -18.57
C ILE A 146 12.65 63.69 -18.24
N ARG A 147 12.28 63.47 -16.98
CA ARG A 147 10.88 63.45 -16.53
C ARG A 147 10.68 64.38 -15.35
N LYS A 148 9.47 64.91 -15.20
CA LYS A 148 9.09 65.58 -13.95
C LYS A 148 9.09 64.58 -12.81
N ALA A 149 9.41 65.04 -11.60
CA ALA A 149 9.41 64.20 -10.40
C ALA A 149 8.10 63.42 -10.21
N GLU A 150 6.94 64.06 -10.29
CA GLU A 150 5.63 63.41 -10.09
C GLU A 150 5.32 62.34 -11.15
N THR A 151 5.67 62.63 -12.41
CA THR A 151 5.52 61.68 -13.52
C THR A 151 6.47 60.50 -13.34
N PHE A 152 7.73 60.77 -12.98
CA PHE A 152 8.72 59.73 -12.70
C PHE A 152 8.28 58.83 -11.55
N ILE A 153 7.81 59.39 -10.43
CA ILE A 153 7.31 58.61 -9.29
C ILE A 153 6.13 57.73 -9.72
N SER A 154 5.16 58.29 -10.44
CA SER A 154 4.00 57.53 -10.91
C SER A 154 4.40 56.40 -11.86
N TYR A 155 5.36 56.65 -12.76
CA TYR A 155 5.93 55.64 -13.65
C TYR A 155 6.65 54.54 -12.86
N ALA A 156 7.55 54.93 -11.94
CA ALA A 156 8.34 54.01 -11.14
C ALA A 156 7.45 53.10 -10.27
N VAL A 157 6.44 53.66 -9.59
CA VAL A 157 5.49 52.88 -8.78
C VAL A 157 4.78 51.83 -9.64
N ASN A 158 4.33 52.19 -10.83
CA ASN A 158 3.71 51.24 -11.75
C ASN A 158 4.71 50.17 -12.24
N GLU A 159 5.94 50.56 -12.58
CA GLU A 159 6.99 49.63 -12.99
C GLU A 159 7.32 48.62 -11.88
N TYR A 160 7.55 49.07 -10.64
CA TYR A 160 7.77 48.17 -9.49
C TYR A 160 6.55 47.30 -9.19
N MET A 161 5.33 47.80 -9.39
CA MET A 161 4.11 46.98 -9.27
C MET A 161 4.09 45.84 -10.30
N TYR A 162 4.41 46.12 -11.57
CA TYR A 162 4.50 45.10 -12.61
C TYR A 162 5.63 44.10 -12.35
N LEU A 163 6.80 44.57 -11.93
CA LEU A 163 7.91 43.71 -11.52
C LEU A 163 7.53 42.84 -10.32
N GLY A 164 6.83 43.39 -9.33
CA GLY A 164 6.33 42.65 -8.18
C GLY A 164 5.37 41.52 -8.56
N ILE A 165 4.43 41.78 -9.48
CA ILE A 165 3.55 40.74 -10.03
C ILE A 165 4.35 39.68 -10.79
N PHE A 166 5.31 40.09 -11.61
CA PHE A 166 6.17 39.19 -12.38
C PHE A 166 7.00 38.27 -11.49
N TYR A 167 7.74 38.80 -10.52
CA TYR A 167 8.53 38.00 -9.58
C TYR A 167 7.67 37.15 -8.65
N GLY A 168 6.51 37.66 -8.23
CA GLY A 168 5.53 36.88 -7.46
C GLY A 168 5.00 35.67 -8.23
N PHE A 169 4.75 35.83 -9.53
CA PHE A 169 4.37 34.75 -10.43
C PHE A 169 5.48 33.70 -10.58
N LEU A 170 6.73 34.13 -10.83
CA LEU A 170 7.88 33.23 -10.91
C LEU A 170 8.09 32.45 -9.62
N LEU A 171 8.04 33.13 -8.47
CA LEU A 171 8.20 32.50 -7.15
C LEU A 171 7.09 31.47 -6.90
N THR A 172 5.84 31.81 -7.23
CA THR A 172 4.68 30.90 -7.05
C THR A 172 4.84 29.64 -7.90
N ILE A 173 5.20 29.78 -9.17
CA ILE A 173 5.44 28.64 -10.06
C ILE A 173 6.61 27.79 -9.58
N SER A 174 7.71 28.43 -9.19
CA SER A 174 8.90 27.73 -8.69
C SER A 174 8.53 26.91 -7.43
N LEU A 175 7.94 27.53 -6.41
CA LEU A 175 7.53 26.84 -5.17
C LEU A 175 6.49 25.75 -5.41
N TYR A 176 5.52 25.97 -6.30
CA TYR A 176 4.53 24.96 -6.68
C TYR A 176 5.22 23.71 -7.26
N ASN A 177 6.19 23.88 -8.16
CA ASN A 177 6.93 22.77 -8.74
C ASN A 177 7.85 22.08 -7.73
N LEU A 178 8.40 22.82 -6.76
CA LEU A 178 9.14 22.22 -5.64
C LEU A 178 8.23 21.32 -4.79
N ILE A 179 7.01 21.77 -4.46
CA ILE A 179 6.04 20.96 -3.71
C ILE A 179 5.67 19.70 -4.48
N ILE A 180 5.41 19.81 -5.79
CA ILE A 180 5.12 18.63 -6.63
C ILE A 180 6.33 17.71 -6.70
N PHE A 181 7.55 18.23 -6.81
CA PHE A 181 8.75 17.41 -6.75
C PHE A 181 8.84 16.63 -5.43
N LEU A 182 8.58 17.26 -4.29
CA LEU A 182 8.61 16.58 -2.99
C LEU A 182 7.54 15.47 -2.89
N TYR A 183 6.37 15.70 -3.50
CA TYR A 183 5.25 14.74 -3.51
C TYR A 183 5.43 13.59 -4.51
N MET A 184 5.80 13.90 -5.76
CA MET A 184 5.92 12.94 -6.87
C MET A 184 7.31 12.31 -6.98
N ARG A 185 8.35 12.98 -6.48
CA ARG A 185 9.78 12.61 -6.61
C ARG A 185 10.25 12.42 -8.06
N SER A 186 9.58 13.06 -9.02
CA SER A 186 9.97 13.02 -10.44
C SER A 186 10.93 14.16 -10.79
N SER A 187 12.03 13.85 -11.46
CA SER A 187 13.15 14.79 -11.68
C SER A 187 12.78 16.00 -12.53
N GLU A 188 11.80 15.89 -13.44
CA GLU A 188 11.37 16.99 -14.31
C GLU A 188 10.86 18.20 -13.51
N TYR A 189 10.19 17.98 -12.37
CA TYR A 189 9.71 19.07 -11.52
C TYR A 189 10.86 19.76 -10.78
N CYS A 190 11.92 19.03 -10.44
CA CYS A 190 13.12 19.60 -9.81
C CYS A 190 13.91 20.45 -10.81
N TYR A 191 14.11 19.95 -12.04
CA TYR A 191 14.77 20.73 -13.09
C TYR A 191 13.97 21.98 -13.44
N TYR A 192 12.64 21.87 -13.52
CA TYR A 192 11.79 23.03 -13.77
C TYR A 192 11.83 24.07 -12.63
N PHE A 193 11.86 23.62 -11.36
CA PHE A 193 12.04 24.51 -10.21
C PHE A 193 13.32 25.36 -10.35
N PHE A 194 14.45 24.72 -10.61
CA PHE A 194 15.73 25.41 -10.77
C PHE A 194 15.77 26.29 -12.03
N TYR A 195 15.19 25.84 -13.14
CA TYR A 195 15.02 26.65 -14.35
C TYR A 195 14.32 27.98 -14.05
N VAL A 196 13.16 27.95 -13.39
CA VAL A 196 12.40 29.18 -13.03
C VAL A 196 13.19 30.03 -12.03
N LEU A 197 13.86 29.39 -11.06
CA LEU A 197 14.65 30.09 -10.04
C LEU A 197 15.81 30.87 -10.66
N PHE A 198 16.62 30.22 -11.50
CA PHE A 198 17.77 30.85 -12.14
C PHE A 198 17.34 31.89 -13.18
N PHE A 199 16.22 31.68 -13.88
CA PHE A 199 15.63 32.73 -14.72
C PHE A 199 15.21 33.97 -13.90
N GLY A 200 14.63 33.77 -12.71
CA GLY A 200 14.26 34.86 -11.81
C GLY A 200 15.47 35.66 -11.34
N ILE A 201 16.55 34.98 -10.93
CA ILE A 201 17.81 35.64 -10.54
C ILE A 201 18.42 36.40 -11.71
N TYR A 202 18.45 35.79 -12.90
CA TYR A 202 18.92 36.43 -14.12
C TYR A 202 18.10 37.69 -14.45
N SER A 203 16.77 37.58 -14.42
CA SER A 203 15.86 38.70 -14.67
C SER A 203 16.10 39.86 -13.70
N ALA A 204 16.32 39.55 -12.41
CA ALA A 204 16.59 40.55 -11.38
C ALA A 204 17.92 41.28 -11.63
N THR A 205 18.89 40.59 -12.24
CA THR A 205 20.15 41.22 -12.64
C THR A 205 20.00 42.03 -13.93
N PHE A 206 19.08 41.65 -14.83
CA PHE A 206 18.82 42.36 -16.07
C PHE A 206 18.07 43.68 -15.85
N ASP A 207 17.04 43.70 -15.00
CA ASP A 207 16.25 44.90 -14.71
C ASP A 207 16.82 45.79 -13.58
N GLY A 208 17.87 45.32 -12.88
CA GLY A 208 18.58 46.04 -11.82
C GLY A 208 17.98 45.88 -10.42
N THR A 209 16.86 45.16 -10.27
CA THR A 209 16.22 44.95 -8.96
C THR A 209 17.03 44.04 -8.03
N GLY A 210 17.79 43.11 -8.58
CA GLY A 210 18.69 42.24 -7.83
C GLY A 210 19.78 43.03 -7.13
N PHE A 211 20.41 43.97 -7.85
CA PHE A 211 21.42 44.84 -7.25
C PHE A 211 20.81 45.75 -6.17
N GLN A 212 19.59 46.27 -6.38
CA GLN A 212 18.90 47.11 -5.41
C GLN A 212 18.52 46.36 -4.11
N TYR A 213 18.01 45.13 -4.19
CA TYR A 213 17.38 44.46 -3.05
C TYR A 213 18.14 43.25 -2.49
N LEU A 214 18.89 42.52 -3.31
CA LEU A 214 19.50 41.25 -2.92
C LEU A 214 20.98 41.36 -2.56
N TRP A 215 21.74 42.22 -3.23
CA TRP A 215 23.18 42.42 -2.97
C TRP A 215 23.68 43.88 -3.15
N PRO A 216 23.03 44.89 -2.56
CA PRO A 216 23.36 46.31 -2.78
C PRO A 216 24.80 46.69 -2.37
N ASP A 217 25.37 45.97 -1.40
CA ASP A 217 26.70 46.24 -0.84
C ASP A 217 27.83 45.50 -1.58
N PHE A 218 27.50 44.69 -2.60
CA PHE A 218 28.46 43.86 -3.32
C PHE A 218 28.39 44.11 -4.83
N PRO A 219 28.77 45.30 -5.33
CA PRO A 219 28.72 45.58 -6.77
C PRO A 219 29.57 44.63 -7.61
N GLN A 220 30.67 44.13 -7.05
CA GLN A 220 31.63 43.28 -7.77
C GLN A 220 31.03 41.96 -8.24
N ILE A 221 29.91 41.50 -7.63
CA ILE A 221 29.27 40.23 -8.01
C ILE A 221 28.23 40.38 -9.12
N ASN A 222 27.85 41.61 -9.54
CA ASN A 222 26.80 41.85 -10.53
C ASN A 222 26.99 41.01 -11.81
N ASN A 223 28.17 41.12 -12.42
CA ASN A 223 28.49 40.40 -13.66
C ASN A 223 28.57 38.88 -13.45
N TYR A 224 29.10 38.44 -12.31
CA TYR A 224 29.18 37.02 -11.97
C TYR A 224 27.80 36.40 -11.72
N VAL A 225 26.92 37.08 -11.00
CA VAL A 225 25.55 36.62 -10.74
C VAL A 225 24.76 36.57 -12.04
N SER A 226 24.87 37.58 -12.90
CA SER A 226 24.18 37.60 -14.20
C SER A 226 24.57 36.40 -15.07
N GLY A 227 25.88 36.20 -15.30
CA GLY A 227 26.36 35.11 -16.15
C GLY A 227 26.15 33.73 -15.55
N THR A 228 26.30 33.59 -14.22
CA THR A 228 26.03 32.33 -13.51
C THR A 228 24.55 31.97 -13.61
N ALA A 229 23.66 32.92 -13.31
CA ALA A 229 22.23 32.69 -13.37
C ALA A 229 21.78 32.32 -14.79
N PHE A 230 22.28 33.00 -15.82
CA PHE A 230 21.95 32.69 -17.20
C PHE A 230 22.46 31.30 -17.63
N CYS A 231 23.69 30.93 -17.26
CA CYS A 231 24.24 29.61 -17.56
C CYS A 231 23.40 28.49 -16.93
N PHE A 232 23.09 28.59 -15.64
CA PHE A 232 22.30 27.57 -14.96
C PHE A 232 20.84 27.56 -15.44
N PHE A 233 20.26 28.71 -15.80
CA PHE A 233 18.97 28.79 -16.46
C PHE A 233 18.91 27.88 -17.69
N ILE A 234 19.84 28.05 -18.64
CA ILE A 234 19.91 27.25 -19.88
C ILE A 234 20.19 25.77 -19.58
N VAL A 235 21.08 25.47 -18.63
CA VAL A 235 21.40 24.07 -18.25
C VAL A 235 20.16 23.37 -17.68
N PHE A 236 19.44 24.00 -16.76
CA PHE A 236 18.25 23.40 -16.16
C PHE A 236 17.08 23.31 -17.14
N GLU A 237 16.99 24.24 -18.10
CA GLU A 237 16.04 24.15 -19.22
C GLU A 237 16.30 22.92 -20.10
N LEU A 238 17.55 22.67 -20.48
CA LEU A 238 17.94 21.49 -21.25
C LEU A 238 17.69 20.19 -20.47
N LEU A 239 18.02 20.15 -19.17
CA LEU A 239 17.75 18.99 -18.31
C LEU A 239 16.25 18.75 -18.16
N PHE A 240 15.47 19.81 -17.99
CA PHE A 240 14.01 19.76 -17.97
C PHE A 240 13.47 19.17 -19.27
N ALA A 241 13.86 19.71 -20.42
CA ALA A 241 13.41 19.25 -21.73
C ALA A 241 13.77 17.77 -21.98
N MET A 242 14.98 17.36 -21.59
CA MET A 242 15.46 15.98 -21.70
C MET A 242 14.65 15.01 -20.82
N SER A 243 14.37 15.39 -19.57
CA SER A 243 13.59 14.60 -18.61
C SER A 243 12.11 14.54 -19.01
N PHE A 244 11.51 15.68 -19.35
CA PHE A 244 10.09 15.77 -19.69
C PHE A 244 9.74 14.95 -20.94
N ASN A 245 10.56 15.03 -21.98
CA ASN A 245 10.34 14.29 -23.23
C ASN A 245 10.88 12.85 -23.21
N ASN A 246 11.46 12.39 -22.09
CA ASN A 246 12.12 11.08 -21.96
C ASN A 246 13.17 10.82 -23.06
N VAL A 247 13.96 11.84 -23.42
CA VAL A 247 14.85 11.82 -24.60
C VAL A 247 15.92 10.73 -24.51
N LEU A 248 16.50 10.48 -23.34
CA LEU A 248 17.53 9.45 -23.18
C LEU A 248 17.01 8.03 -23.48
N GLN A 249 15.73 7.77 -23.21
CA GLN A 249 15.10 6.48 -23.46
C GLN A 249 14.62 6.36 -24.91
N ARG A 250 14.01 7.41 -25.47
CA ARG A 250 13.42 7.41 -26.83
C ARG A 250 14.44 7.67 -27.92
N PHE A 251 15.36 8.61 -27.69
CA PHE A 251 16.33 9.11 -28.68
C PHE A 251 17.75 9.17 -28.07
N PRO A 252 18.39 8.02 -27.79
CA PRO A 252 19.65 7.99 -27.04
C PRO A 252 20.81 8.75 -27.72
N LYS A 253 20.84 8.82 -29.06
CA LYS A 253 21.83 9.63 -29.80
C LYS A 253 21.64 11.13 -29.55
N LEU A 254 20.40 11.61 -29.61
CA LEU A 254 20.06 13.01 -29.32
C LEU A 254 20.32 13.35 -27.85
N GLY A 255 20.01 12.43 -26.94
CA GLY A 255 20.33 12.58 -25.52
C GLY A 255 21.83 12.76 -25.26
N LYS A 256 22.70 12.03 -25.95
CA LYS A 256 24.17 12.22 -25.87
C LYS A 256 24.61 13.60 -26.39
N VAL A 257 24.01 14.08 -27.48
CA VAL A 257 24.31 15.43 -28.02
C VAL A 257 23.94 16.50 -27.00
N ILE A 258 22.76 16.42 -26.38
CA ILE A 258 22.32 17.37 -25.35
C ILE A 258 23.27 17.34 -24.16
N LEU A 259 23.65 16.15 -23.69
CA LEU A 259 24.61 16.02 -22.58
C LEU A 259 25.96 16.66 -22.95
N SER A 260 26.46 16.46 -24.17
CA SER A 260 27.67 17.12 -24.65
C SER A 260 27.53 18.64 -24.66
N VAL A 261 26.38 19.18 -25.08
CA VAL A 261 26.12 20.63 -25.07
C VAL A 261 26.09 21.19 -23.65
N ILE A 262 25.47 20.47 -22.70
CA ILE A 262 25.49 20.84 -21.28
C ILE A 262 26.93 20.87 -20.75
N VAL A 263 27.72 19.82 -21.03
CA VAL A 263 29.12 19.76 -20.62
C VAL A 263 29.94 20.90 -21.23
N ILE A 264 29.79 21.16 -22.53
CA ILE A 264 30.47 22.27 -23.22
C ILE A 264 30.07 23.61 -22.60
N ARG A 265 28.78 23.82 -22.28
CA ARG A 265 28.31 25.06 -21.67
C ARG A 265 28.88 25.26 -20.26
N ILE A 266 28.93 24.21 -19.45
CA ILE A 266 29.55 24.25 -18.12
C ILE A 266 31.06 24.50 -18.21
N LEU A 267 31.75 23.90 -19.19
CA LEU A 267 33.17 24.16 -19.42
C LEU A 267 33.42 25.60 -19.87
N TYR A 268 32.59 26.12 -20.79
CA TYR A 268 32.64 27.53 -21.19
C TYR A 268 32.44 28.45 -19.99
N TYR A 269 31.44 28.17 -19.14
CA TYR A 269 31.21 28.91 -17.91
C TYR A 269 32.41 28.86 -16.97
N GLY A 270 33.02 27.69 -16.77
CA GLY A 270 34.23 27.56 -15.96
C GLY A 270 35.41 28.37 -16.51
N VAL A 271 35.61 28.38 -17.82
CA VAL A 271 36.64 29.19 -18.47
C VAL A 271 36.35 30.69 -18.30
N ALA A 272 35.10 31.10 -18.52
CA ALA A 272 34.67 32.48 -18.34
C ALA A 272 34.84 32.94 -16.88
N LEU A 273 34.47 32.09 -15.92
CA LEU A 273 34.54 32.41 -14.49
C LEU A 273 35.97 32.65 -13.99
N PHE A 274 36.94 31.84 -14.44
CA PHE A 274 38.31 31.88 -13.90
C PHE A 274 39.32 32.64 -14.75
N TYR A 275 39.10 32.75 -16.07
CA TYR A 275 40.11 33.31 -16.99
C TYR A 275 39.62 34.53 -17.76
N TYR A 276 38.35 34.57 -18.16
CA TYR A 276 37.81 35.63 -19.03
C TYR A 276 36.40 36.05 -18.59
N PRO A 277 36.27 36.87 -17.53
CA PRO A 277 34.95 37.28 -16.99
C PRO A 277 34.05 37.98 -18.02
N GLU A 278 34.63 38.67 -18.99
CA GLU A 278 33.92 39.31 -20.11
C GLU A 278 33.07 38.31 -20.93
N LEU A 279 33.44 37.03 -20.94
CA LEU A 279 32.67 35.99 -21.64
C LEU A 279 31.36 35.61 -20.93
N LEU A 280 31.16 36.03 -19.68
CA LEU A 280 29.96 35.74 -18.89
C LEU A 280 28.72 36.50 -19.39
N SER A 281 28.91 37.70 -19.97
CA SER A 281 27.82 38.51 -20.53
C SER A 281 27.41 38.07 -21.95
N ASN A 282 28.19 37.22 -22.61
CA ASN A 282 27.94 36.79 -23.98
C ASN A 282 26.85 35.71 -24.08
N MET A 283 25.60 36.16 -24.19
CA MET A 283 24.42 35.30 -24.31
C MET A 283 24.25 34.71 -25.71
N GLN A 284 24.83 35.31 -26.76
CA GLN A 284 24.57 34.94 -28.15
C GLN A 284 24.88 33.47 -28.48
N ILE A 285 25.83 32.88 -27.74
CA ILE A 285 26.19 31.45 -27.83
C ILE A 285 25.00 30.52 -27.55
N ASP A 286 24.03 30.98 -26.75
CA ASP A 286 22.90 30.15 -26.30
C ASP A 286 21.81 29.96 -27.37
N ILE A 287 21.96 30.57 -28.55
CA ILE A 287 21.10 30.26 -29.71
C ILE A 287 21.15 28.76 -30.07
N ILE A 288 22.30 28.11 -29.89
CA ILE A 288 22.47 26.68 -30.20
C ILE A 288 21.63 25.81 -29.24
N PRO A 289 21.76 25.92 -27.90
CA PRO A 289 20.84 25.30 -26.95
C PRO A 289 19.36 25.51 -27.25
N ILE A 290 18.94 26.75 -27.56
CA ILE A 290 17.53 27.06 -27.84
C ILE A 290 17.04 26.33 -29.09
N LEU A 291 17.84 26.30 -30.16
CA LEU A 291 17.50 25.52 -31.36
C LEU A 291 17.42 24.02 -31.06
N ILE A 292 18.26 23.50 -30.18
CA ILE A 292 18.20 22.09 -29.73
C ILE A 292 16.91 21.82 -28.97
N LEU A 293 16.43 22.72 -28.12
CA LEU A 293 15.13 22.59 -27.44
C LEU A 293 13.99 22.47 -28.46
N LEU A 294 14.01 23.30 -29.50
CA LEU A 294 13.00 23.24 -30.56
C LEU A 294 13.04 21.89 -31.30
N ILE A 295 14.24 21.41 -31.62
CA ILE A 295 14.45 20.09 -32.24
C ILE A 295 13.89 18.97 -31.34
N ILE A 296 14.18 18.99 -30.03
CA ILE A 296 13.66 17.99 -29.07
C ILE A 296 12.13 17.97 -29.10
N GLY A 297 11.49 19.15 -29.04
CA GLY A 297 10.05 19.27 -29.06
C GLY A 297 9.42 18.70 -30.33
N ILE A 298 9.97 19.06 -31.49
CA ILE A 298 9.49 18.61 -32.81
C ILE A 298 9.65 17.09 -32.96
N TYR A 299 10.83 16.54 -32.67
CA TYR A 299 11.06 15.09 -32.74
C TYR A 299 10.13 14.32 -31.79
N SER A 300 9.96 14.81 -30.57
CA SER A 300 9.07 14.18 -29.59
C SER A 300 7.60 14.20 -30.03
N TYR A 301 7.19 15.27 -30.72
CA TYR A 301 5.85 15.39 -31.30
C TYR A 301 5.64 14.41 -32.46
N MET A 302 6.60 14.34 -33.37
CA MET A 302 6.57 13.44 -34.52
C MET A 302 6.55 11.96 -34.11
N ASP A 303 7.20 11.61 -33.01
CA ASP A 303 7.18 10.28 -32.40
C ASP A 303 5.90 9.99 -31.58
N GLY A 304 4.88 10.84 -31.69
CA GLY A 304 3.55 10.60 -31.15
C GLY A 304 3.31 11.06 -29.71
N TYR A 305 4.27 11.71 -29.06
CA TYR A 305 4.05 12.27 -27.72
C TYR A 305 3.27 13.58 -27.79
N ARG A 306 1.93 13.46 -27.83
CA ARG A 306 1.01 14.58 -28.04
C ARG A 306 1.19 15.75 -27.08
N LEU A 307 1.69 15.51 -25.85
CA LEU A 307 1.93 16.58 -24.87
C LEU A 307 3.06 17.53 -25.28
N SER A 308 3.95 17.13 -26.20
CA SER A 308 5.06 18.00 -26.62
C SER A 308 4.61 19.16 -27.52
N VAL A 309 3.36 19.21 -27.99
CA VAL A 309 2.84 20.38 -28.72
C VAL A 309 2.96 21.65 -27.88
N PHE A 310 2.53 21.60 -26.63
CA PHE A 310 2.63 22.71 -25.70
C PHE A 310 4.09 23.06 -25.39
N PHE A 311 4.98 22.06 -25.38
CA PHE A 311 6.41 22.28 -25.24
C PHE A 311 6.98 23.06 -26.44
N VAL A 312 6.68 22.63 -27.67
CA VAL A 312 7.10 23.33 -28.90
C VAL A 312 6.55 24.76 -28.94
N LEU A 313 5.29 24.96 -28.58
CA LEU A 313 4.69 26.29 -28.52
C LEU A 313 5.40 27.19 -27.52
N GLY A 314 5.76 26.67 -26.35
CA GLY A 314 6.54 27.40 -25.34
C GLY A 314 7.89 27.84 -25.88
N VAL A 315 8.67 26.90 -26.43
CA VAL A 315 10.00 27.19 -26.99
C VAL A 315 9.93 28.20 -28.14
N LEU A 316 8.85 28.20 -28.94
CA LEU A 316 8.65 29.21 -29.99
C LEU A 316 8.42 30.62 -29.42
N PHE A 317 7.71 30.76 -28.29
CA PHE A 317 7.56 32.05 -27.63
C PHE A 317 8.90 32.56 -27.11
N PHE A 318 9.69 31.70 -26.46
CA PHE A 318 11.02 32.06 -26.01
C PHE A 318 11.93 32.43 -27.19
N LEU A 319 12.03 31.58 -28.22
CA LEU A 319 12.85 31.84 -29.40
C LEU A 319 12.48 33.17 -30.08
N THR A 320 11.19 33.48 -30.19
CA THR A 320 10.73 34.75 -30.76
C THR A 320 11.19 35.93 -29.91
N GLY A 321 10.99 35.87 -28.59
CA GLY A 321 11.45 36.91 -27.67
C GLY A 321 12.98 37.09 -27.68
N TYR A 322 13.71 35.98 -27.80
CA TYR A 322 15.17 35.96 -27.88
C TYR A 322 15.69 36.60 -29.17
N ILE A 323 15.09 36.29 -30.33
CA ILE A 323 15.45 36.92 -31.62
C ILE A 323 15.16 38.42 -31.60
N VAL A 324 14.01 38.84 -31.04
CA VAL A 324 13.70 40.27 -30.89
C VAL A 324 14.75 40.96 -30.03
N ASN A 325 15.13 40.35 -28.90
CA ASN A 325 16.16 40.91 -28.03
C ASN A 325 17.52 41.04 -28.74
N ILE A 326 17.95 40.03 -29.52
CA ILE A 326 19.18 40.12 -30.32
C ILE A 326 19.12 41.30 -31.30
N PHE A 327 18.00 41.48 -32.01
CA PHE A 327 17.87 42.59 -32.95
C PHE A 327 17.76 43.95 -32.27
N THR A 328 17.22 44.02 -31.06
CA THR A 328 17.25 45.23 -30.22
C THR A 328 18.66 45.54 -29.75
N MET A 329 19.43 44.56 -29.29
CA MET A 329 20.84 44.73 -28.90
C MET A 329 21.75 45.06 -30.11
N ALA A 330 21.34 44.68 -31.31
CA ALA A 330 22.02 45.04 -32.57
C ALA A 330 21.60 46.41 -33.12
N ASP A 331 20.75 47.17 -32.40
CA ASP A 331 20.19 48.47 -32.80
C ASP A 331 19.38 48.45 -34.11
N ILE A 332 18.88 47.27 -34.52
CA ILE A 332 18.00 47.10 -35.70
C ILE A 332 16.56 47.46 -35.34
N LEU A 333 16.14 47.12 -34.12
CA LEU A 333 14.81 47.41 -33.59
C LEU A 333 14.87 48.58 -32.59
N PRO A 334 13.81 49.41 -32.51
CA PRO A 334 13.77 50.51 -31.55
C PRO A 334 13.79 49.98 -30.12
N HIS A 335 14.44 50.69 -29.19
CA HIS A 335 14.43 50.39 -27.76
C HIS A 335 13.14 50.94 -27.13
N ASN A 336 12.14 50.08 -26.95
CA ASN A 336 10.90 50.40 -26.24
C ASN A 336 10.58 49.27 -25.25
N LEU A 337 9.57 49.48 -24.39
CA LEU A 337 9.21 48.50 -23.35
C LEU A 337 8.90 47.10 -23.92
N LEU A 338 8.37 47.00 -25.14
CA LEU A 338 8.02 45.73 -25.75
C LEU A 338 9.25 44.99 -26.27
N THR A 339 10.17 45.69 -26.93
CA THR A 339 11.37 45.11 -27.53
C THR A 339 12.44 44.78 -26.48
N VAL A 340 12.63 45.66 -25.49
CA VAL A 340 13.60 45.46 -24.40
C VAL A 340 13.22 44.26 -23.52
N TYR A 341 11.93 44.14 -23.15
CA TYR A 341 11.43 43.01 -22.34
C TYR A 341 10.87 41.85 -23.17
N ALA A 342 11.10 41.82 -24.49
CA ALA A 342 10.56 40.79 -25.39
C ALA A 342 10.93 39.38 -24.95
N MET A 343 12.17 39.18 -24.48
CA MET A 343 12.64 37.89 -23.97
C MET A 343 11.89 37.49 -22.71
N ASN A 344 11.67 38.41 -21.77
CA ASN A 344 10.94 38.14 -20.52
C ASN A 344 9.47 37.78 -20.80
N TYR A 345 8.83 38.45 -21.76
CA TYR A 345 7.49 38.08 -22.19
C TYR A 345 7.46 36.71 -22.87
N GLY A 346 8.44 36.41 -23.73
CA GLY A 346 8.57 35.12 -24.40
C GLY A 346 8.71 33.96 -23.42
N ILE A 347 9.61 34.10 -22.44
CA ILE A 347 9.82 33.11 -21.38
C ILE A 347 8.61 33.01 -20.44
N GLY A 348 7.95 34.13 -20.12
CA GLY A 348 6.72 34.12 -19.32
C GLY A 348 5.62 33.28 -19.98
N LEU A 349 5.42 33.43 -21.30
CA LEU A 349 4.48 32.61 -22.07
C LEU A 349 4.93 31.15 -22.18
N GLU A 350 6.22 30.90 -22.33
CA GLU A 350 6.80 29.56 -22.29
C GLU A 350 6.51 28.86 -20.96
N MET A 351 6.74 29.53 -19.84
CA MET A 351 6.45 28.99 -18.50
C MET A 351 4.98 28.65 -18.31
N VAL A 352 4.06 29.44 -18.87
CA VAL A 352 2.63 29.09 -18.87
C VAL A 352 2.39 27.83 -19.69
N ALA A 353 2.98 27.70 -20.88
CA ALA A 353 2.85 26.50 -21.71
C ALA A 353 3.45 25.25 -21.02
N PHE A 354 4.61 25.39 -20.38
CA PHE A 354 5.26 24.31 -19.61
C PHE A 354 4.49 23.97 -18.34
N ALA A 355 3.85 24.93 -17.67
CA ALA A 355 2.96 24.66 -16.54
C ALA A 355 1.75 23.81 -16.96
N VAL A 356 1.16 24.10 -18.13
CA VAL A 356 0.09 23.28 -18.70
C VAL A 356 0.59 21.87 -19.01
N CYS A 357 1.75 21.73 -19.68
CA CYS A 357 2.42 20.44 -19.91
C CYS A 357 2.56 19.63 -18.62
N LEU A 358 3.12 20.25 -17.58
CA LEU A 358 3.39 19.61 -16.29
C LEU A 358 2.11 19.24 -15.53
N ALA A 359 1.04 20.02 -15.67
CA ALA A 359 -0.26 19.67 -15.11
C ALA A 359 -0.89 18.44 -15.77
N TYR A 360 -0.72 18.28 -17.09
CA TYR A 360 -1.12 17.05 -17.78
C TYR A 360 -0.24 15.86 -17.37
N ARG A 361 1.08 16.06 -17.30
CA ARG A 361 2.03 15.04 -16.84
C ARG A 361 1.74 14.59 -15.41
N PHE A 362 1.38 15.53 -14.53
CA PHE A 362 0.98 15.24 -13.15
C PHE A 362 -0.24 14.31 -13.11
N ARG A 363 -1.27 14.61 -13.92
CA ARG A 363 -2.47 13.76 -14.03
C ARG A 363 -2.13 12.36 -14.54
N GLU A 364 -1.27 12.25 -15.55
CA GLU A 364 -0.81 10.96 -16.08
C GLU A 364 -0.06 10.14 -15.02
N LEU A 365 0.91 10.74 -14.32
CA LEU A 365 1.68 10.08 -13.29
C LEU A 365 0.83 9.69 -12.08
N LYS A 366 -0.12 10.56 -11.69
CA LYS A 366 -1.07 10.27 -10.61
C LYS A 366 -1.95 9.06 -10.96
N TYR A 367 -2.50 9.02 -12.16
CA TYR A 367 -3.33 7.90 -12.62
C TYR A 367 -2.55 6.58 -12.62
N LYS A 368 -1.33 6.57 -13.17
CA LYS A 368 -0.46 5.36 -13.13
C LYS A 368 -0.13 4.91 -11.72
N LYS A 369 0.05 5.85 -10.79
CA LYS A 369 0.31 5.53 -9.38
C LYS A 369 -0.92 4.95 -8.70
N GLU A 370 -2.10 5.48 -8.97
CA GLU A 370 -3.38 4.95 -8.47
C GLU A 370 -3.66 3.55 -9.03
N GLU A 371 -3.42 3.33 -10.32
CA GLU A 371 -3.55 2.01 -10.97
C GLU A 371 -2.58 0.98 -10.38
N ALA A 372 -1.32 1.36 -10.13
CA ALA A 372 -0.36 0.47 -9.48
C ALA A 372 -0.78 0.11 -8.03
N VAL A 373 -1.38 1.07 -7.30
CA VAL A 373 -1.90 0.82 -5.95
C VAL A 373 -3.09 -0.14 -5.99
N THR A 374 -4.05 0.06 -6.91
CA THR A 374 -5.20 -0.84 -7.03
C THR A 374 -4.81 -2.24 -7.50
N GLU A 375 -3.78 -2.38 -8.34
CA GLU A 375 -3.22 -3.68 -8.73
C GLU A 375 -2.57 -4.40 -7.53
N VAL A 376 -1.84 -3.68 -6.68
CA VAL A 376 -1.26 -4.25 -5.46
C VAL A 376 -2.36 -4.66 -4.47
N GLU A 377 -3.40 -3.84 -4.30
CA GLU A 377 -4.54 -4.16 -3.44
C GLU A 377 -5.32 -5.37 -3.94
N SER A 378 -5.52 -5.53 -5.25
CA SER A 378 -6.23 -6.68 -5.81
C SER A 378 -5.43 -7.98 -5.61
N LYS A 379 -4.11 -7.95 -5.86
CA LYS A 379 -3.20 -9.07 -5.57
C LYS A 379 -3.20 -9.44 -4.09
N ASN A 380 -3.21 -8.46 -3.18
CA ASN A 380 -3.28 -8.73 -1.74
C ASN A 380 -4.60 -9.39 -1.33
N LYS A 381 -5.75 -8.97 -1.91
CA LYS A 381 -7.04 -9.62 -1.68
C LYS A 381 -7.07 -11.05 -2.22
N GLU A 382 -6.49 -11.29 -3.39
CA GLU A 382 -6.36 -12.63 -3.95
C GLU A 382 -5.55 -13.53 -3.03
N LEU A 383 -4.38 -13.07 -2.57
CA LEU A 383 -3.55 -13.79 -1.60
C LEU A 383 -4.31 -14.08 -0.30
N GLU A 384 -5.09 -13.13 0.22
CA GLU A 384 -5.90 -13.34 1.43
C GLU A 384 -6.96 -14.43 1.22
N ILE A 385 -7.63 -14.44 0.07
CA ILE A 385 -8.60 -15.49 -0.29
C ILE A 385 -7.90 -16.85 -0.42
N THR A 386 -6.74 -16.90 -1.07
CA THR A 386 -5.94 -18.12 -1.19
C THR A 386 -5.51 -18.65 0.18
N GLU A 387 -5.05 -17.79 1.09
CA GLU A 387 -4.69 -18.18 2.45
C GLU A 387 -5.89 -18.68 3.26
N ARG A 388 -7.04 -18.01 3.17
CA ARG A 388 -8.28 -18.45 3.82
C ARG A 388 -8.73 -19.81 3.29
N THR A 389 -8.67 -20.00 1.98
CA THR A 389 -9.02 -21.27 1.31
C THR A 389 -8.06 -22.38 1.72
N ARG A 390 -6.75 -22.10 1.79
CA ARG A 390 -5.74 -23.05 2.26
C ARG A 390 -5.99 -23.46 3.71
N LYS A 391 -6.23 -22.51 4.62
CA LYS A 391 -6.55 -22.80 6.04
C LYS A 391 -7.85 -23.60 6.17
N PHE A 392 -8.86 -23.29 5.36
CA PHE A 392 -10.10 -24.05 5.32
C PHE A 392 -9.87 -25.50 4.85
N LEU A 393 -9.10 -25.69 3.78
CA LEU A 393 -8.71 -27.02 3.28
C LEU A 393 -7.90 -27.80 4.31
N GLU A 394 -6.92 -27.17 4.97
CA GLU A 394 -6.14 -27.79 6.04
C GLU A 394 -7.03 -28.29 7.19
N ARG A 395 -8.02 -27.49 7.62
CA ARG A 395 -9.01 -27.92 8.63
C ARG A 395 -9.87 -29.07 8.15
N ALA A 396 -10.43 -28.98 6.94
CA ALA A 396 -11.27 -30.03 6.36
C ALA A 396 -10.50 -31.35 6.20
N ILE A 397 -9.22 -31.29 5.78
CA ILE A 397 -8.34 -32.45 5.71
C ILE A 397 -8.11 -33.02 7.11
N HIS A 398 -7.84 -32.18 8.11
CA HIS A 398 -7.62 -32.63 9.49
C HIS A 398 -8.85 -33.32 10.09
N GLU A 399 -10.03 -32.70 9.96
CA GLU A 399 -11.32 -33.26 10.39
C GLU A 399 -11.59 -34.60 9.70
N ARG A 400 -11.43 -34.65 8.37
CA ARG A 400 -11.67 -35.89 7.62
C ARG A 400 -10.68 -36.99 7.98
N THR A 401 -9.43 -36.64 8.22
CA THR A 401 -8.40 -37.59 8.67
C THR A 401 -8.76 -38.16 10.04
N HIS A 402 -9.24 -37.31 10.96
CA HIS A 402 -9.66 -37.73 12.29
C HIS A 402 -10.89 -38.67 12.23
N GLU A 403 -11.89 -38.35 11.41
CA GLU A 403 -13.05 -39.22 11.17
C GLU A 403 -12.63 -40.59 10.60
N ILE A 404 -11.73 -40.60 9.61
CA ILE A 404 -11.23 -41.84 9.00
C ILE A 404 -10.51 -42.70 10.05
N LEU A 405 -9.68 -42.10 10.91
CA LEU A 405 -8.99 -42.82 11.98
C LEU A 405 -10.00 -43.41 12.99
N LYS A 406 -11.05 -42.67 13.36
CA LYS A 406 -12.11 -43.17 14.25
C LYS A 406 -12.87 -44.34 13.63
N GLN A 407 -13.25 -44.24 12.35
CA GLN A 407 -13.93 -45.33 11.64
C GLN A 407 -13.03 -46.57 11.53
N LYS A 408 -11.74 -46.39 11.27
CA LYS A 408 -10.77 -47.48 11.24
C LYS A 408 -10.71 -48.24 12.57
N ASP A 409 -10.66 -47.54 13.70
CA ASP A 409 -10.63 -48.17 15.03
C ASP A 409 -11.90 -48.99 15.31
N ILE A 410 -13.08 -48.44 14.98
CA ILE A 410 -14.37 -49.13 15.16
C ILE A 410 -14.43 -50.40 14.31
N ILE A 411 -14.02 -50.32 13.04
CA ILE A 411 -13.99 -51.49 12.15
C ILE A 411 -13.03 -52.54 12.67
N GLN A 412 -11.86 -52.13 13.16
CA GLN A 412 -10.87 -53.05 13.70
C GLN A 412 -11.40 -53.83 14.91
N ARG A 413 -12.01 -53.13 15.89
CA ARG A 413 -12.61 -53.79 17.07
C ARG A 413 -13.72 -54.78 16.68
N ARG A 414 -14.61 -54.40 15.76
CA ARG A 414 -15.68 -55.29 15.28
C ARG A 414 -15.13 -56.56 14.62
N ASN A 415 -14.01 -56.45 13.90
CA ASN A 415 -13.38 -57.63 13.31
C ASN A 415 -12.77 -58.55 14.39
N GLU A 416 -12.11 -58.00 15.41
CA GLU A 416 -11.55 -58.78 16.53
C GLU A 416 -12.65 -59.54 17.31
N ASP A 417 -13.79 -58.89 17.56
CA ASP A 417 -14.95 -59.51 18.21
C ASP A 417 -15.53 -60.64 17.35
N LEU A 418 -15.63 -60.41 16.04
CA LEU A 418 -16.12 -61.41 15.08
C LEU A 418 -15.20 -62.64 15.00
N ASP A 419 -13.88 -62.43 14.94
CA ASP A 419 -12.89 -63.50 14.90
C ASP A 419 -12.97 -64.36 16.18
N THR A 420 -13.10 -63.72 17.34
CA THR A 420 -13.27 -64.40 18.63
C THR A 420 -14.55 -65.25 18.66
N PHE A 421 -15.66 -64.73 18.14
CA PHE A 421 -16.92 -65.44 18.05
C PHE A 421 -16.83 -66.67 17.13
N LEU A 422 -16.25 -66.51 15.93
CA LEU A 422 -16.10 -67.60 14.96
C LEU A 422 -15.23 -68.73 15.52
N TYR A 423 -14.09 -68.39 16.12
CA TYR A 423 -13.19 -69.37 16.72
C TYR A 423 -13.88 -70.25 17.77
N LYS A 424 -14.60 -69.62 18.71
CA LYS A 424 -15.32 -70.34 19.78
C LYS A 424 -16.49 -71.17 19.26
N SER A 425 -17.25 -70.65 18.30
CA SER A 425 -18.40 -71.34 17.70
C SER A 425 -17.96 -72.63 17.00
N SER A 426 -16.88 -72.57 16.23
CA SER A 426 -16.32 -73.76 15.56
C SER A 426 -15.84 -74.80 16.58
N HIS A 427 -15.17 -74.40 17.66
CA HIS A 427 -14.68 -75.32 18.67
C HIS A 427 -15.82 -76.10 19.36
N ASN A 428 -16.91 -75.43 19.69
CA ASN A 428 -18.05 -76.06 20.36
C ASN A 428 -18.78 -77.07 19.47
N LEU A 429 -19.01 -76.74 18.19
CA LEU A 429 -19.69 -77.64 17.26
C LEU A 429 -18.87 -78.90 16.93
N LEU A 430 -17.53 -78.79 16.93
CA LEU A 430 -16.65 -79.91 16.63
C LEU A 430 -16.68 -81.03 17.69
N GLY A 431 -16.96 -80.69 18.95
CA GLY A 431 -16.99 -81.67 20.05
C GLY A 431 -18.04 -82.77 19.86
N PRO A 432 -19.34 -82.42 19.76
CA PRO A 432 -20.41 -83.38 19.50
C PRO A 432 -20.24 -84.15 18.20
N ILE A 433 -19.77 -83.48 17.13
CA ILE A 433 -19.52 -84.13 15.83
C ILE A 433 -18.49 -85.25 15.99
N LYS A 434 -17.35 -84.97 16.65
CA LYS A 434 -16.32 -85.98 16.92
C LYS A 434 -16.81 -87.12 17.81
N SER A 435 -17.65 -86.80 18.80
CA SER A 435 -18.28 -87.82 19.65
C SER A 435 -19.22 -88.73 18.85
N ILE A 436 -20.09 -88.17 18.00
CA ILE A 436 -20.99 -88.93 17.12
C ILE A 436 -20.18 -89.81 16.17
N GLU A 437 -19.13 -89.28 15.56
CA GLU A 437 -18.26 -90.02 14.65
C GLU A 437 -17.60 -91.21 15.35
N GLY A 438 -16.98 -90.99 16.51
CA GLY A 438 -16.32 -92.03 17.29
C GLY A 438 -17.30 -93.10 17.80
N LEU A 439 -18.45 -92.70 18.33
CA LEU A 439 -19.49 -93.62 18.79
C LEU A 439 -20.12 -94.41 17.63
N SER A 440 -20.28 -93.79 16.45
CA SER A 440 -20.77 -94.49 15.25
C SER A 440 -19.81 -95.57 14.78
N MET A 441 -18.49 -95.32 14.87
CA MET A 441 -17.48 -96.35 14.61
C MET A 441 -17.60 -97.51 15.59
N LEU A 442 -17.78 -97.21 16.89
CA LEU A 442 -17.93 -98.22 17.94
C LEU A 442 -19.18 -99.10 17.77
N ILE A 443 -20.32 -98.53 17.35
CA ILE A 443 -21.55 -99.30 17.03
C ILE A 443 -21.30 -100.36 15.96
N ASN A 444 -20.47 -100.03 14.96
CA ASN A 444 -20.15 -100.95 13.87
C ASN A 444 -19.11 -102.01 14.24
N SER A 445 -18.21 -101.73 15.18
CA SER A 445 -17.12 -102.64 15.56
C SER A 445 -17.42 -103.57 16.73
N ASP A 446 -18.33 -103.19 17.63
CA ASP A 446 -18.67 -103.99 18.81
C ASP A 446 -19.65 -105.12 18.45
N ASN A 447 -19.66 -106.23 19.18
CA ASN A 447 -20.62 -107.33 19.00
C ASN A 447 -21.63 -107.43 20.16
N ASN A 448 -21.45 -106.65 21.23
CA ASN A 448 -22.34 -106.64 22.37
C ASN A 448 -23.55 -105.72 22.11
N GLN A 449 -24.75 -106.31 22.08
CA GLN A 449 -26.00 -105.59 21.82
C GLN A 449 -26.32 -104.52 22.88
N GLU A 450 -25.93 -104.74 24.14
CA GLU A 450 -26.17 -103.80 25.24
C GLU A 450 -25.27 -102.57 25.13
N LEU A 451 -24.01 -102.75 24.73
CA LEU A 451 -23.08 -101.66 24.42
C LEU A 451 -23.50 -100.88 23.17
N LYS A 452 -23.99 -101.55 22.12
CA LYS A 452 -24.55 -100.87 20.94
C LYS A 452 -25.74 -99.98 21.27
N ASN A 453 -26.65 -100.45 22.11
CA ASN A 453 -27.78 -99.64 22.59
C ASN A 453 -27.28 -98.43 23.39
N THR A 454 -26.24 -98.61 24.19
CA THR A 454 -25.60 -97.53 24.96
C THR A 454 -24.92 -96.50 24.04
N TYR A 455 -24.18 -96.94 23.02
CA TYR A 455 -23.57 -96.04 22.03
C TYR A 455 -24.63 -95.29 21.22
N ALA A 456 -25.69 -95.95 20.78
CA ALA A 456 -26.81 -95.32 20.08
C ALA A 456 -27.48 -94.24 20.94
N LYS A 457 -27.62 -94.50 22.24
CA LYS A 457 -28.08 -93.49 23.20
C LYS A 457 -27.11 -92.31 23.31
N LEU A 458 -25.81 -92.55 23.44
CA LEU A 458 -24.79 -91.49 23.52
C LEU A 458 -24.67 -90.67 22.21
N ILE A 459 -24.92 -91.28 21.05
CA ILE A 459 -25.01 -90.58 19.76
C ILE A 459 -26.22 -89.66 19.74
N LEU A 460 -27.39 -90.14 20.18
CA LEU A 460 -28.59 -89.31 20.32
C LEU A 460 -28.35 -88.16 21.29
N GLU A 461 -27.74 -88.41 22.44
CA GLU A 461 -27.37 -87.36 23.41
C GLU A 461 -26.38 -86.35 22.81
N SER A 462 -25.41 -86.81 22.00
CA SER A 462 -24.47 -85.92 21.30
C SER A 462 -25.16 -85.10 20.20
N ALA A 463 -26.11 -85.70 19.46
CA ALA A 463 -26.89 -85.01 18.43
C ALA A 463 -27.84 -83.97 19.04
N GLU A 464 -28.49 -84.31 20.15
CA GLU A 464 -29.30 -83.37 20.95
C GLU A 464 -28.46 -82.22 21.50
N SER A 465 -27.23 -82.50 21.96
CA SER A 465 -26.29 -81.46 22.38
C SER A 465 -25.89 -80.54 21.22
N MET A 466 -25.67 -81.09 20.02
CA MET A 466 -25.34 -80.31 18.83
C MET A 466 -26.50 -79.43 18.37
N ASP A 467 -27.72 -79.95 18.37
CA ASP A 467 -28.93 -79.19 18.04
C ASP A 467 -29.14 -78.03 19.03
N LYS A 468 -28.85 -78.26 20.32
CA LYS A 468 -28.85 -77.21 21.34
C LYS A 468 -27.83 -76.12 21.02
N ASP A 469 -26.57 -76.48 20.75
CA ASP A 469 -25.50 -75.52 20.42
C ASP A 469 -25.81 -74.74 19.12
N LEU A 470 -26.44 -75.38 18.13
CA LEU A 470 -26.87 -74.71 16.89
C LEU A 470 -28.04 -73.74 17.10
N ASN A 471 -29.05 -74.14 17.86
CA ASN A 471 -30.17 -73.26 18.21
C ASN A 471 -29.69 -72.05 19.01
N GLN A 472 -28.70 -72.25 19.87
CA GLN A 472 -27.99 -71.19 20.59
C GLN A 472 -27.29 -70.21 19.62
N LEU A 473 -26.47 -70.71 18.70
CA LEU A 473 -25.81 -69.86 17.69
C LEU A 473 -26.82 -69.11 16.82
N ARG A 474 -27.94 -69.74 16.45
CA ARG A 474 -29.01 -69.09 15.69
C ARG A 474 -29.59 -67.90 16.47
N LYS A 475 -29.90 -68.06 17.76
CA LYS A 475 -30.38 -66.96 18.60
C LYS A 475 -29.38 -65.80 18.65
N ILE A 476 -28.08 -66.06 18.81
CA ILE A 476 -27.07 -64.98 18.80
C ILE A 476 -27.06 -64.25 17.44
N ALA A 477 -27.12 -64.98 16.33
CA ALA A 477 -27.14 -64.38 15.00
C ALA A 477 -28.40 -63.54 14.74
N GLU A 478 -29.56 -63.98 15.24
CA GLU A 478 -30.82 -63.23 15.20
C GLU A 478 -30.72 -61.95 16.03
N ILE A 479 -30.19 -62.02 17.25
CA ILE A 479 -29.98 -60.85 18.14
C ILE A 479 -29.06 -59.81 17.51
N ASN A 480 -27.99 -60.24 16.83
CA ASN A 480 -27.09 -59.30 16.17
C ASN A 480 -27.77 -58.52 15.04
N ARG A 481 -28.78 -59.11 14.38
CA ARG A 481 -29.56 -58.49 13.31
C ARG A 481 -30.80 -57.72 13.79
N LEU A 482 -31.14 -57.81 15.08
CA LEU A 482 -32.22 -57.04 15.67
C LEU A 482 -31.88 -55.54 15.67
N GLU A 483 -32.82 -54.75 15.17
CA GLU A 483 -32.87 -53.29 15.32
C GLU A 483 -33.92 -52.99 16.41
N PRO A 484 -33.52 -52.36 17.54
CA PRO A 484 -34.45 -52.06 18.64
C PRO A 484 -35.59 -51.13 18.20
N SER A 485 -36.82 -51.46 18.57
CA SER A 485 -38.00 -50.64 18.37
C SER A 485 -38.49 -50.10 19.72
N LEU A 486 -38.14 -48.85 20.02
CA LEU A 486 -38.42 -48.23 21.31
C LEU A 486 -39.90 -47.80 21.44
N THR A 487 -40.55 -48.22 22.52
CA THR A 487 -41.92 -47.82 22.91
C THR A 487 -41.95 -47.43 24.38
N ASP A 488 -42.88 -46.55 24.77
CA ASP A 488 -43.10 -46.21 26.18
C ASP A 488 -43.89 -47.34 26.86
N GLU A 489 -43.22 -48.11 27.72
CA GLU A 489 -43.78 -49.28 28.39
C GLU A 489 -43.97 -49.05 29.89
N ASN A 490 -45.03 -49.60 30.45
CA ASN A 490 -45.30 -49.53 31.89
C ASN A 490 -44.58 -50.67 32.63
N ILE A 491 -43.44 -50.39 33.24
CA ILE A 491 -42.56 -51.38 33.88
C ILE A 491 -43.22 -52.03 35.10
N SER A 492 -44.00 -51.27 35.88
CA SER A 492 -44.66 -51.77 37.09
C SER A 492 -45.77 -52.79 36.78
N LEU A 493 -46.32 -52.77 35.57
CA LEU A 493 -47.25 -53.79 35.05
C LEU A 493 -46.53 -54.91 34.30
N LEU A 494 -45.50 -54.58 33.52
CA LEU A 494 -44.85 -55.48 32.58
C LEU A 494 -44.11 -56.63 33.28
N VAL A 495 -43.37 -56.34 34.36
CA VAL A 495 -42.60 -57.37 35.09
C VAL A 495 -43.49 -58.35 35.86
N PRO A 496 -44.52 -57.90 36.61
CA PRO A 496 -45.48 -58.84 37.22
C PRO A 496 -46.25 -59.68 36.21
N GLN A 497 -46.55 -59.13 35.02
CA GLN A 497 -47.21 -59.88 33.95
C GLN A 497 -46.32 -61.01 33.44
N LEU A 498 -45.03 -60.72 33.16
CA LEU A 498 -44.04 -61.73 32.78
C LEU A 498 -43.96 -62.87 33.80
N LEU A 499 -43.87 -62.55 35.09
CA LEU A 499 -43.75 -63.54 36.17
C LEU A 499 -45.00 -64.42 36.31
N LYS A 500 -46.19 -63.89 35.98
CA LYS A 500 -47.45 -64.66 35.98
C LYS A 500 -47.61 -65.54 34.75
N GLU A 501 -47.27 -65.04 33.57
CA GLU A 501 -47.45 -65.74 32.29
C GLU A 501 -46.48 -66.92 32.13
N HIS A 502 -45.27 -66.80 32.68
CA HIS A 502 -44.28 -67.88 32.64
C HIS A 502 -44.40 -68.80 33.87
N HIS A 503 -45.10 -69.92 33.70
CA HIS A 503 -45.28 -70.96 34.73
C HIS A 503 -43.98 -71.41 35.43
N LYS A 504 -42.83 -71.34 34.75
CA LYS A 504 -41.52 -71.68 35.34
C LYS A 504 -41.11 -70.74 36.47
N PHE A 505 -41.46 -69.45 36.40
CA PHE A 505 -41.07 -68.45 37.40
C PHE A 505 -42.03 -68.39 38.60
N SER A 506 -43.29 -68.81 38.41
CA SER A 506 -44.33 -68.82 39.45
C SER A 506 -44.29 -70.05 40.36
N CYS A 507 -43.53 -71.09 40.03
CA CYS A 507 -43.29 -72.25 40.91
C CYS A 507 -42.35 -71.96 42.10
N PHE A 508 -41.88 -70.72 42.26
CA PHE A 508 -40.90 -70.32 43.27
C PHE A 508 -41.45 -69.19 44.14
N ALA A 509 -41.05 -69.15 45.42
CA ALA A 509 -41.35 -68.01 46.27
C ALA A 509 -40.56 -66.79 45.77
N TYR A 510 -41.25 -65.72 45.37
CA TYR A 510 -40.59 -64.51 44.89
C TYR A 510 -41.17 -63.26 45.53
N SER A 511 -40.33 -62.24 45.67
CA SER A 511 -40.75 -60.89 46.04
C SER A 511 -40.43 -59.92 44.91
N HIS A 512 -41.43 -59.14 44.48
CA HIS A 512 -41.25 -58.09 43.49
C HIS A 512 -41.51 -56.73 44.13
N SER A 513 -40.58 -55.79 43.97
CA SER A 513 -40.74 -54.39 44.36
C SER A 513 -40.37 -53.46 43.22
N HIS A 514 -41.17 -52.41 43.02
CA HIS A 514 -40.90 -51.34 42.07
C HIS A 514 -40.82 -50.00 42.81
N THR A 515 -39.81 -49.19 42.52
CA THR A 515 -39.69 -47.83 43.05
C THR A 515 -39.37 -46.84 41.93
N GLY A 516 -40.18 -45.82 41.72
CA GLY A 516 -39.96 -44.81 40.67
C GLY A 516 -41.21 -44.55 39.84
N THR A 517 -41.05 -43.96 38.65
CA THR A 517 -42.12 -43.74 37.68
C THR A 517 -42.44 -45.03 36.90
N ASP A 518 -43.71 -45.21 36.54
CA ASP A 518 -44.17 -46.45 35.89
C ASP A 518 -43.74 -46.58 34.42
N MET A 519 -43.57 -45.47 33.70
CA MET A 519 -43.30 -45.47 32.26
C MET A 519 -41.81 -45.38 31.95
N PHE A 520 -41.31 -46.24 31.06
CA PHE A 520 -39.93 -46.26 30.60
C PHE A 520 -39.87 -46.55 29.10
N ASN A 521 -39.05 -45.78 28.37
CA ASN A 521 -38.89 -45.90 26.94
C ASN A 521 -37.90 -47.04 26.61
N THR A 522 -38.39 -48.18 26.13
CA THR A 522 -37.58 -49.36 25.83
C THR A 522 -38.21 -50.21 24.74
N ASP A 523 -37.45 -51.12 24.13
CA ASP A 523 -38.03 -52.19 23.31
C ASP A 523 -38.62 -53.25 24.25
N LYS A 524 -39.95 -53.43 24.19
CA LYS A 524 -40.69 -54.37 25.04
C LYS A 524 -40.15 -55.80 24.93
N THR A 525 -39.85 -56.27 23.73
CA THR A 525 -39.46 -57.66 23.49
C THR A 525 -38.05 -57.90 24.00
N ILE A 526 -37.10 -57.01 23.68
CA ILE A 526 -35.73 -57.08 24.19
C ILE A 526 -35.73 -56.99 25.72
N PHE A 527 -36.51 -56.08 26.30
CA PHE A 527 -36.61 -55.90 27.75
C PHE A 527 -37.09 -57.18 28.46
N LEU A 528 -38.18 -57.78 27.96
CA LEU A 528 -38.69 -59.02 28.51
C LEU A 528 -37.69 -60.17 28.35
N ASP A 529 -37.01 -60.27 27.20
CA ASP A 529 -36.00 -61.29 26.95
C ASP A 529 -34.79 -61.15 27.88
N VAL A 530 -34.34 -59.93 28.19
CA VAL A 530 -33.26 -59.70 29.16
C VAL A 530 -33.64 -60.26 30.54
N ILE A 531 -34.84 -59.94 31.01
CA ILE A 531 -35.32 -60.41 32.32
C ILE A 531 -35.51 -61.92 32.31
N CYS A 532 -36.13 -62.46 31.27
CA CYS A 532 -36.31 -63.90 31.09
C CYS A 532 -34.99 -64.66 31.12
N ASN A 533 -34.00 -64.25 30.32
CA ASN A 533 -32.71 -64.94 30.26
C ASN A 533 -31.96 -64.84 31.61
N THR A 534 -32.00 -63.69 32.27
CA THR A 534 -31.36 -63.51 33.59
C THR A 534 -32.04 -64.35 34.68
N LEU A 535 -33.37 -64.46 34.64
CA LEU A 535 -34.14 -65.32 35.54
C LEU A 535 -33.96 -66.81 35.22
N GLU A 536 -33.89 -67.20 33.96
CA GLU A 536 -33.61 -68.59 33.56
C GLU A 536 -32.21 -69.01 34.02
N ALA A 537 -31.20 -68.15 33.86
CA ALA A 537 -29.86 -68.37 34.42
C ALA A 537 -29.92 -68.54 35.94
N THR A 538 -30.64 -67.64 36.63
CA THR A 538 -30.88 -67.67 38.07
C THR A 538 -31.49 -69.00 38.53
N LEU A 539 -32.50 -69.51 37.82
CA LEU A 539 -33.15 -70.77 38.13
C LEU A 539 -32.24 -71.98 37.93
N LYS A 540 -31.27 -71.92 37.00
CA LYS A 540 -30.35 -73.03 36.73
C LYS A 540 -29.22 -73.18 37.73
N PHE A 541 -28.82 -72.09 38.40
CA PHE A 541 -27.86 -72.16 39.53
C PHE A 541 -28.35 -73.09 40.67
N LYS A 542 -29.67 -73.40 40.72
CA LYS A 542 -30.30 -74.35 41.65
C LYS A 542 -29.81 -75.80 41.58
N GLY A 543 -29.12 -76.20 40.51
CA GLY A 543 -28.58 -77.56 40.39
C GLY A 543 -27.49 -77.94 41.41
N LEU A 544 -26.93 -76.97 42.14
CA LEU A 544 -25.72 -77.12 42.98
C LEU A 544 -26.00 -77.29 44.49
N HIS A 545 -27.05 -78.02 44.88
CA HIS A 545 -27.49 -78.25 46.27
C HIS A 545 -28.17 -77.05 46.95
N ILE A 546 -29.50 -76.94 46.78
CA ILE A 546 -30.37 -75.96 47.45
C ILE A 546 -31.22 -76.64 48.56
N PRO A 547 -31.57 -75.93 49.66
CA PRO A 547 -32.60 -76.33 50.63
C PRO A 547 -34.01 -76.50 50.03
N GLU A 548 -34.97 -77.06 50.77
CA GLU A 548 -36.29 -77.49 50.23
C GLU A 548 -37.14 -76.37 49.56
N HIS A 549 -36.86 -75.09 49.80
CA HIS A 549 -37.61 -73.94 49.25
C HIS A 549 -36.71 -72.73 48.87
N PRO A 550 -36.24 -72.60 47.62
CA PRO A 550 -35.50 -71.40 47.18
C PRO A 550 -36.42 -70.20 46.91
N SER A 551 -35.89 -68.99 47.20
CA SER A 551 -36.53 -67.71 46.89
C SER A 551 -35.61 -66.78 46.11
N TYR A 552 -36.19 -65.94 45.26
CA TYR A 552 -35.50 -64.83 44.59
C TYR A 552 -36.25 -63.51 44.77
N SER A 553 -35.52 -62.40 44.79
CA SER A 553 -36.12 -61.06 44.83
C SER A 553 -35.77 -60.30 43.56
N LEU A 554 -36.78 -59.75 42.89
CA LEU A 554 -36.60 -58.85 41.75
C LEU A 554 -37.03 -57.45 42.16
N HIS A 555 -36.07 -56.52 42.16
CA HIS A 555 -36.29 -55.11 42.42
C HIS A 555 -36.09 -54.33 41.13
N THR A 556 -37.06 -53.50 40.75
CA THR A 556 -36.91 -52.51 39.68
C THR A 556 -36.94 -51.10 40.27
N ALA A 557 -35.98 -50.26 39.91
CA ALA A 557 -35.87 -48.88 40.38
C ALA A 557 -35.60 -47.94 39.22
N LEU A 558 -36.48 -46.97 38.99
CA LEU A 558 -36.25 -45.92 37.98
C LEU A 558 -35.83 -44.63 38.70
N GLN A 559 -34.58 -44.21 38.48
CA GLN A 559 -34.05 -42.96 39.00
C GLN A 559 -33.66 -42.06 37.82
N THR A 560 -34.27 -40.88 37.72
CA THR A 560 -34.08 -39.94 36.60
C THR A 560 -34.34 -40.57 35.24
N ASP A 561 -33.27 -40.95 34.53
CA ASP A 561 -33.30 -41.55 33.19
C ASP A 561 -32.66 -42.96 33.17
N ILE A 562 -32.43 -43.61 34.31
CA ILE A 562 -31.82 -44.96 34.34
C ILE A 562 -32.73 -45.92 35.10
N LEU A 563 -33.15 -46.98 34.42
CA LEU A 563 -33.86 -48.11 35.01
C LEU A 563 -32.83 -49.13 35.52
N THR A 564 -32.81 -49.33 36.83
CA THR A 564 -32.01 -50.33 37.51
C THR A 564 -32.88 -51.56 37.82
N ILE A 565 -32.44 -52.73 37.39
CA ILE A 565 -33.09 -54.01 37.71
C ILE A 565 -32.09 -54.84 38.52
N GLN A 566 -32.47 -55.23 39.73
CA GLN A 566 -31.68 -56.10 40.60
C GLN A 566 -32.41 -57.42 40.82
N ILE A 567 -31.75 -58.52 40.51
CA ILE A 567 -32.22 -59.88 40.79
C ILE A 567 -31.29 -60.49 41.82
N LYS A 568 -31.79 -60.75 43.04
CA LYS A 568 -31.04 -61.34 44.15
C LYS A 568 -31.49 -62.78 44.43
N ILE A 569 -30.54 -63.63 44.84
CA ILE A 569 -30.73 -65.06 45.06
C ILE A 569 -30.27 -65.46 46.48
N ASP A 570 -31.16 -66.10 47.26
CA ASP A 570 -30.93 -66.56 48.63
C ASP A 570 -30.70 -68.09 48.75
N PRO A 571 -29.84 -68.57 49.66
CA PRO A 571 -28.37 -68.46 49.66
C PRO A 571 -27.68 -69.60 48.87
N ILE A 572 -26.50 -69.30 48.30
CA ILE A 572 -25.64 -70.28 47.61
C ILE A 572 -24.46 -70.65 48.53
N LYS A 573 -24.26 -71.93 48.85
CA LYS A 573 -23.06 -72.41 49.58
C LYS A 573 -21.96 -72.81 48.60
N THR A 574 -21.11 -71.90 48.12
CA THR A 574 -19.81 -72.28 47.54
C THR A 574 -18.85 -71.09 47.35
N HIS A 575 -17.55 -71.35 47.51
CA HIS A 575 -16.42 -70.44 47.26
C HIS A 575 -15.92 -70.48 45.79
N GLU A 576 -16.72 -70.95 44.83
CA GLU A 576 -16.25 -71.28 43.46
C GLU A 576 -17.10 -70.67 42.32
N ILE A 577 -17.67 -69.47 42.49
CA ILE A 577 -18.27 -68.73 41.35
C ILE A 577 -17.29 -67.66 40.86
N PHE A 578 -16.69 -67.88 39.68
CA PHE A 578 -15.87 -66.89 38.98
C PHE A 578 -16.77 -65.79 38.38
N ILE A 579 -17.16 -64.80 39.19
CA ILE A 579 -18.05 -63.69 38.80
C ILE A 579 -17.57 -62.99 37.50
N ASN A 580 -16.26 -62.77 37.38
CA ASN A 580 -15.67 -62.02 36.26
C ASN A 580 -15.86 -62.68 34.88
N ASP A 581 -16.22 -63.96 34.83
CA ASP A 581 -16.39 -64.71 33.59
C ASP A 581 -17.84 -65.16 33.33
N LEU A 582 -18.81 -64.70 34.14
CA LEU A 582 -20.23 -65.08 34.04
C LEU A 582 -20.88 -64.67 32.71
N PHE A 583 -20.47 -63.53 32.15
CA PHE A 583 -21.01 -62.99 30.91
C PHE A 583 -20.10 -63.21 29.70
N LYS A 584 -19.10 -64.08 29.81
CA LYS A 584 -18.28 -64.46 28.66
C LYS A 584 -18.97 -65.60 27.91
N PRO A 585 -19.04 -65.54 26.57
CA PRO A 585 -19.63 -66.62 25.81
C PRO A 585 -18.77 -67.87 25.92
N PHE A 586 -19.44 -69.02 26.11
CA PHE A 586 -18.84 -70.35 26.09
C PHE A 586 -17.77 -70.54 27.16
N ASN A 587 -18.12 -70.22 28.41
CA ASN A 587 -17.22 -70.38 29.54
C ASN A 587 -17.20 -71.86 29.99
N ILE A 588 -16.06 -72.52 29.79
CA ILE A 588 -15.87 -73.96 30.05
C ILE A 588 -16.22 -74.34 31.50
N ASN A 589 -15.94 -73.46 32.47
CA ASN A 589 -16.23 -73.71 33.89
C ASN A 589 -17.74 -73.62 34.22
N LEU A 590 -18.53 -72.93 33.40
CA LEU A 590 -19.98 -72.78 33.55
C LEU A 590 -20.76 -73.75 32.64
N LYS A 591 -20.11 -74.32 31.61
CA LYS A 591 -20.71 -75.31 30.71
C LYS A 591 -21.07 -76.62 31.45
N SER A 592 -20.31 -76.98 32.49
CA SER A 592 -20.63 -78.11 33.40
C SER A 592 -21.86 -77.85 34.29
N LEU A 593 -22.27 -76.59 34.43
CA LEU A 593 -23.39 -76.13 35.23
C LEU A 593 -24.59 -75.79 34.33
N ASN A 594 -25.17 -76.79 33.67
CA ASN A 594 -26.42 -76.66 32.90
C ASN A 594 -26.45 -75.58 31.78
N ASN A 595 -25.28 -75.17 31.27
CA ASN A 595 -25.11 -74.13 30.23
C ASN A 595 -25.61 -72.73 30.65
N ILE A 596 -25.39 -72.32 31.90
CA ILE A 596 -25.78 -71.00 32.44
C ILE A 596 -25.08 -69.82 31.74
N ASP A 597 -23.88 -70.04 31.22
CA ASP A 597 -23.07 -69.05 30.51
C ASP A 597 -23.78 -68.46 29.28
N PHE A 598 -24.65 -69.25 28.66
CA PHE A 598 -25.34 -68.84 27.45
C PHE A 598 -26.50 -67.88 27.71
N GLU A 599 -27.32 -68.13 28.72
CA GLU A 599 -28.43 -67.24 29.08
C GLU A 599 -27.90 -65.88 29.54
N LEU A 600 -26.84 -65.86 30.34
CA LEU A 600 -26.22 -64.61 30.79
C LEU A 600 -25.55 -63.86 29.65
N TYR A 601 -24.93 -64.55 28.70
CA TYR A 601 -24.35 -63.91 27.51
C TYR A 601 -25.42 -63.33 26.57
N ILE A 602 -26.55 -64.02 26.37
CA ILE A 602 -27.70 -63.48 25.63
C ILE A 602 -28.23 -62.24 26.32
N ALA A 603 -28.44 -62.30 27.64
CA ALA A 603 -28.90 -61.14 28.41
C ALA A 603 -27.94 -59.95 28.22
N LYS A 604 -26.63 -60.18 28.24
CA LYS A 604 -25.62 -59.14 27.98
C LYS A 604 -25.73 -58.52 26.59
N ILE A 605 -25.76 -59.31 25.51
CA ILE A 605 -25.86 -58.74 24.16
C ILE A 605 -27.18 -57.97 23.98
N LEU A 606 -28.28 -58.48 24.52
CA LEU A 606 -29.58 -57.80 24.47
C LEU A 606 -29.56 -56.47 25.22
N VAL A 607 -28.94 -56.43 26.41
CA VAL A 607 -28.77 -55.20 27.20
C VAL A 607 -27.88 -54.19 26.47
N GLU A 608 -26.76 -54.63 25.88
CA GLU A 608 -25.86 -53.78 25.08
C GLU A 608 -26.56 -53.22 23.83
N LYS A 609 -27.50 -53.98 23.22
CA LYS A 609 -28.28 -53.53 22.06
C LYS A 609 -29.18 -52.33 22.36
N ILE A 610 -29.63 -52.18 23.59
CA ILE A 610 -30.39 -51.01 24.08
C ILE A 610 -29.52 -50.06 24.92
N SER A 611 -28.20 -50.09 24.71
CA SER A 611 -27.22 -49.21 25.37
C SER A 611 -27.14 -49.33 26.90
N GLY A 612 -27.60 -50.45 27.46
CA GLY A 612 -27.49 -50.74 28.89
C GLY A 612 -26.23 -51.49 29.28
N THR A 613 -26.10 -51.80 30.56
CA THR A 613 -25.03 -52.65 31.13
C THR A 613 -25.62 -53.70 32.08
N ILE A 614 -24.98 -54.87 32.15
CA ILE A 614 -25.33 -55.95 33.10
C ILE A 614 -24.07 -56.40 33.84
N GLU A 615 -24.17 -56.49 35.16
CA GLU A 615 -23.09 -56.88 36.05
C GLU A 615 -23.60 -57.87 37.11
N ALA A 616 -22.68 -58.64 37.69
CA ALA A 616 -22.98 -59.58 38.76
C ALA A 616 -22.00 -59.35 39.92
N HIS A 617 -22.47 -59.47 41.16
CA HIS A 617 -21.63 -59.40 42.36
C HIS A 617 -22.18 -60.29 43.50
N LEU A 618 -21.32 -60.63 44.46
CA LEU A 618 -21.64 -61.43 45.64
C LEU A 618 -21.72 -60.51 46.87
N GLU A 619 -22.84 -60.51 47.59
CA GLU A 619 -23.08 -59.73 48.81
C GLU A 619 -23.71 -60.65 49.87
N GLU A 620 -23.12 -60.79 51.05
CA GLU A 620 -23.66 -61.59 52.18
C GLU A 620 -24.15 -63.03 51.82
N ASN A 621 -23.40 -63.76 50.97
CA ASN A 621 -23.78 -65.09 50.42
C ASN A 621 -24.98 -65.10 49.45
N GLN A 622 -25.38 -63.94 48.92
CA GLN A 622 -26.34 -63.79 47.83
C GLN A 622 -25.64 -63.40 46.53
N LEU A 623 -26.03 -64.03 45.42
CA LEU A 623 -25.62 -63.60 44.08
C LEU A 623 -26.63 -62.56 43.57
N ILE A 624 -26.12 -61.40 43.14
CA ILE A 624 -26.92 -60.27 42.69
C ILE A 624 -26.55 -59.95 41.23
N PHE A 625 -27.55 -59.99 40.35
CA PHE A 625 -27.45 -59.44 38.99
C PHE A 625 -28.01 -58.03 38.98
N THR A 626 -27.23 -57.06 38.51
CA THR A 626 -27.63 -55.66 38.35
C THR A 626 -27.61 -55.30 36.88
N ILE A 627 -28.76 -54.90 36.34
CA ILE A 627 -28.92 -54.42 34.97
C ILE A 627 -29.24 -52.93 35.05
N LEU A 628 -28.51 -52.12 34.29
CA LEU A 628 -28.72 -50.68 34.16
C LEU A 628 -29.11 -50.37 32.73
N LEU A 629 -30.32 -49.85 32.52
CA LEU A 629 -30.83 -49.45 31.21
C LEU A 629 -31.02 -47.93 31.19
N PRO A 630 -30.29 -47.18 30.37
CA PRO A 630 -30.55 -45.76 30.17
C PRO A 630 -31.79 -45.54 29.31
N SER A 631 -32.57 -44.52 29.65
CA SER A 631 -33.68 -44.01 28.86
C SER A 631 -33.13 -43.38 27.59
N ALA A 632 -33.76 -43.65 26.45
CA ALA A 632 -33.34 -43.13 25.15
C ALA A 632 -33.34 -41.59 25.05
N THR A 633 -33.98 -40.88 25.98
CA THR A 633 -33.91 -39.41 26.12
C THR A 633 -32.55 -38.88 26.57
N SER A 634 -31.67 -39.73 27.12
CA SER A 634 -30.37 -39.34 27.70
C SER A 634 -29.15 -39.60 26.81
N VAL A 635 -29.32 -40.16 25.61
CA VAL A 635 -28.22 -40.60 24.70
C VAL A 635 -28.15 -39.76 23.41
N ASN A 636 -28.77 -38.58 23.36
CA ASN A 636 -28.58 -37.61 22.27
C ASN A 636 -27.50 -36.57 22.58
#